data_AF-A0A1F6NBN0-F1
#
_entry.id   AF-A0A1F6NBN0-F1
#
_cell.length_a   1.000
_cell.length_b   1.000
_cell.length_c   1.000
_cell.angle_alpha   90.00
_cell.angle_beta   90.00
_cell.angle_gamma   90.00
#
_symmetry.space_group_name_H-M   'P 1'
#
loop_
_entity.id
_entity.type
_entity.pdbx_description
1 polymer ?
#
loop_
_entity_poly.entity_id
_entity_poly.type
_entity_poly.pdbx_seq_one_letter_code
_entity_poly.pdbx_strand_id
1 'polypeptide(L)'
;MKNIDEVSKERAIKLFGSQEIESFAVGTTKGLQQIHVYLFGGLYDFAGEIRTCDISKGGFRFASHLYVAESLAKVEKMPEKTFEEIVAKYVEMNIAHPFMEGNGRSMRIWLDLVLKKNLKKCVDWAQINKMDYLSAMQRSPVNSLEIRELLRGALTDKINDREVYMKGIEQSYYYEEEDFYK
;
A
#
# COMPACT_ATOMS: atom_id res chain seq x y z
N MET A 1 -7.01 -11.57 -23.13
CA MET A 1 -7.11 -10.63 -22.00
C MET A 1 -5.72 -10.49 -21.45
N LYS A 2 -5.07 -9.31 -21.54
CA LYS A 2 -3.85 -9.09 -20.73
C LYS A 2 -4.24 -9.27 -19.27
N ASN A 3 -3.40 -9.94 -18.48
CA ASN A 3 -3.67 -10.14 -17.06
C ASN A 3 -3.80 -8.75 -16.40
N ILE A 4 -4.84 -8.51 -15.58
CA ILE A 4 -5.05 -7.22 -14.88
C ILE A 4 -3.78 -6.82 -14.13
N ASP A 5 -3.08 -7.79 -13.56
CA ASP A 5 -1.83 -7.59 -12.83
C ASP A 5 -0.68 -7.14 -13.74
N GLU A 6 -0.59 -7.66 -14.96
CA GLU A 6 0.43 -7.21 -15.93
C GLU A 6 0.21 -5.75 -16.30
N VAL A 7 -1.02 -5.36 -16.64
CA VAL A 7 -1.33 -3.99 -17.08
C VAL A 7 -1.18 -3.00 -15.92
N SER A 8 -1.65 -3.35 -14.73
CA SER A 8 -1.50 -2.51 -13.54
C SER A 8 -0.03 -2.39 -13.09
N LYS A 9 0.77 -3.46 -13.22
CA LYS A 9 2.22 -3.42 -12.97
C LYS A 9 2.96 -2.53 -13.96
N GLU A 10 2.65 -2.64 -15.25
CA GLU A 10 3.19 -1.73 -16.29
C GLU A 10 2.86 -0.26 -15.97
N ARG A 11 1.64 0.02 -15.48
CA ARG A 11 1.24 1.35 -15.04
C ARG A 11 2.03 1.78 -13.79
N ALA A 12 2.14 0.93 -12.78
CA ALA A 12 2.93 1.22 -11.58
C ALA A 12 4.38 1.59 -11.93
N ILE A 13 5.00 0.87 -12.86
CA ILE A 13 6.34 1.18 -13.39
C ILE A 13 6.38 2.56 -14.05
N LYS A 14 5.39 2.89 -14.89
CA LYS A 14 5.30 4.20 -15.58
C LYS A 14 5.02 5.37 -14.64
N LEU A 15 4.49 5.12 -13.45
CA LEU A 15 4.22 6.16 -12.46
C LEU A 15 5.52 6.79 -11.91
N PHE A 16 6.65 6.09 -11.97
CA PHE A 16 7.95 6.61 -11.51
C PHE A 16 8.38 7.86 -12.29
N GLY A 17 8.63 8.96 -11.58
CA GLY A 17 9.08 10.22 -12.18
C GLY A 17 8.05 10.89 -13.11
N SER A 18 6.79 10.43 -13.06
CA SER A 18 5.68 11.03 -13.80
C SER A 18 5.18 12.31 -13.14
N GLN A 19 4.52 13.21 -13.89
CA GLN A 19 3.90 14.40 -13.29
C GLN A 19 2.68 14.02 -12.41
N GLU A 20 2.05 12.89 -12.73
CA GLU A 20 0.89 12.38 -12.01
C GLU A 20 1.25 12.07 -10.55
N ILE A 21 2.36 11.36 -10.29
CA ILE A 21 2.74 11.01 -8.91
C ILE A 21 3.05 12.24 -8.05
N GLU A 22 3.58 13.31 -8.66
CA GLU A 22 3.86 14.59 -7.99
C GLU A 22 2.57 15.35 -7.63
N SER A 23 1.49 15.12 -8.39
CA SER A 23 0.18 15.76 -8.17
C SER A 23 -0.68 15.06 -7.10
N PHE A 24 -0.29 13.86 -6.66
CA PHE A 24 -1.10 13.07 -5.74
C PHE A 24 -1.07 13.61 -4.30
N ALA A 25 -2.22 13.56 -3.63
CA ALA A 25 -2.35 14.04 -2.26
C ALA A 25 -1.69 13.06 -1.25
N VAL A 26 -0.49 13.37 -0.78
CA VAL A 26 0.27 12.48 0.12
C VAL A 26 -0.39 12.36 1.51
N GLY A 27 -0.57 11.13 1.99
CA GLY A 27 -1.03 10.83 3.36
C GLY A 27 -2.55 10.86 3.56
N THR A 28 -3.31 10.99 2.47
CA THR A 28 -4.77 11.16 2.49
C THR A 28 -5.50 9.98 1.86
N THR A 29 -6.79 9.85 2.14
CA THR A 29 -7.65 8.89 1.44
C THR A 29 -7.74 9.21 -0.05
N LYS A 30 -7.84 10.50 -0.39
CA LYS A 30 -7.87 10.97 -1.78
C LYS A 30 -6.61 10.52 -2.55
N GLY A 31 -5.43 10.66 -1.95
CA GLY A 31 -4.18 10.20 -2.57
C GLY A 31 -4.16 8.70 -2.82
N LEU A 32 -4.66 7.92 -1.87
CA LEU A 32 -4.78 6.47 -2.03
C LEU A 32 -5.75 6.11 -3.17
N GLN A 33 -6.88 6.81 -3.30
CA GLN A 33 -7.80 6.65 -4.42
C GLN A 33 -7.14 7.04 -5.75
N GLN A 34 -6.39 8.15 -5.80
CA GLN A 34 -5.65 8.58 -7.01
C GLN A 34 -4.66 7.51 -7.48
N ILE A 35 -3.90 6.92 -6.55
CA ILE A 35 -2.99 5.80 -6.86
C ILE A 35 -3.80 4.62 -7.40
N HIS A 36 -4.88 4.24 -6.72
CA HIS A 36 -5.70 3.10 -7.13
C HIS A 36 -6.35 3.29 -8.51
N VAL A 37 -6.87 4.49 -8.82
CA VAL A 37 -7.38 4.85 -10.15
C VAL A 37 -6.27 4.75 -11.20
N TYR A 38 -5.07 5.27 -10.90
CA TYR A 38 -3.97 5.22 -11.85
C TYR A 38 -3.56 3.79 -12.19
N LEU A 39 -3.48 2.92 -11.19
CA LEU A 39 -3.13 1.51 -11.38
C LEU A 39 -4.25 0.74 -12.11
N PHE A 40 -5.49 0.89 -11.66
CA PHE A 40 -6.58 -0.04 -12.00
C PHE A 40 -7.70 0.57 -12.85
N GLY A 41 -7.62 1.84 -13.24
CA GLY A 41 -8.65 2.51 -14.04
C GLY A 41 -8.89 1.80 -15.37
N GLY A 42 -10.14 1.40 -15.64
CA GLY A 42 -10.50 0.60 -16.80
C GLY A 42 -10.04 -0.87 -16.75
N LEU A 43 -9.50 -1.32 -15.62
CA LEU A 43 -9.23 -2.74 -15.33
C LEU A 43 -10.23 -3.28 -14.31
N TYR A 44 -10.58 -2.47 -13.30
CA TYR A 44 -11.70 -2.70 -12.39
C TYR A 44 -12.75 -1.61 -12.56
N ASP A 45 -14.02 -1.99 -12.53
CA ASP A 45 -15.14 -1.03 -12.56
C ASP A 45 -15.15 -0.13 -11.32
N PHE A 46 -14.66 -0.63 -10.18
CA PHE A 46 -14.58 0.06 -8.90
C PHE A 46 -13.25 0.82 -8.69
N ALA A 47 -12.46 1.07 -9.74
CA ALA A 47 -11.14 1.68 -9.58
C ALA A 47 -11.23 3.05 -8.89
N GLY A 48 -10.74 3.12 -7.65
CA GLY A 48 -10.78 4.33 -6.82
C GLY A 48 -12.01 4.46 -5.93
N GLU A 49 -12.98 3.56 -6.06
CA GLU A 49 -14.23 3.59 -5.32
C GLU A 49 -14.09 2.89 -3.97
N ILE A 50 -14.57 3.55 -2.91
CA ILE A 50 -14.62 2.94 -1.59
C ILE A 50 -15.67 1.83 -1.60
N ARG A 51 -15.29 0.62 -1.15
CA ARG A 51 -16.14 -0.56 -1.20
C ARG A 51 -17.42 -0.40 -0.38
N THR A 52 -18.48 -1.02 -0.87
CA THR A 52 -19.79 -1.10 -0.19
C THR A 52 -20.11 -2.50 0.33
N CYS A 53 -19.15 -3.42 0.27
CA CYS A 53 -19.27 -4.79 0.73
C CYS A 53 -18.18 -5.11 1.75
N ASP A 54 -18.46 -6.04 2.66
CA ASP A 54 -17.44 -6.59 3.55
C ASP A 54 -16.52 -7.56 2.81
N ILE A 55 -15.26 -7.58 3.22
CA ILE A 55 -14.22 -8.43 2.66
C ILE A 55 -13.37 -9.06 3.76
N SER A 56 -12.80 -10.21 3.46
CA SER A 56 -11.88 -10.93 4.34
C SER A 56 -10.77 -11.59 3.54
N LYS A 57 -9.61 -11.80 4.16
CA LYS A 57 -8.47 -12.52 3.58
C LYS A 57 -7.80 -13.35 4.67
N GLY A 58 -7.54 -14.63 4.42
CA GLY A 58 -6.83 -15.51 5.36
C GLY A 58 -7.48 -15.62 6.75
N GLY A 59 -8.82 -15.56 6.83
CA GLY A 59 -9.56 -15.59 8.10
C GLY A 59 -9.62 -14.25 8.85
N PHE A 60 -8.96 -13.20 8.35
CA PHE A 60 -9.07 -11.84 8.88
C PHE A 60 -10.17 -11.07 8.15
N ARG A 61 -11.12 -10.50 8.91
CA ARG A 61 -12.15 -9.59 8.37
C ARG A 61 -11.64 -8.15 8.51
N PHE A 62 -11.61 -7.42 7.40
CA PHE A 62 -11.27 -5.99 7.39
C PHE A 62 -12.40 -5.16 8.02
N ALA A 63 -12.19 -3.84 8.17
CA ALA A 63 -13.20 -2.95 8.74
C ALA A 63 -14.58 -3.14 8.09
N SER A 64 -15.66 -3.09 8.86
CA SER A 64 -17.00 -3.19 8.27
C SER A 64 -17.21 -2.06 7.27
N HIS A 65 -17.79 -2.37 6.10
CA HIS A 65 -18.09 -1.38 5.07
C HIS A 65 -19.02 -0.26 5.57
N LEU A 66 -19.82 -0.52 6.62
CA LEU A 66 -20.67 0.48 7.27
C LEU A 66 -19.88 1.61 7.95
N TYR A 67 -18.63 1.35 8.32
CA TYR A 67 -17.79 2.29 9.06
C TYR A 67 -16.47 2.63 8.34
N VAL A 68 -16.29 2.15 7.10
CA VAL A 68 -15.02 2.31 6.38
C VAL A 68 -14.74 3.78 6.08
N ALA A 69 -15.77 4.56 5.73
CA ALA A 69 -15.64 5.98 5.47
C ALA A 69 -15.21 6.77 6.71
N GLU A 70 -15.82 6.50 7.86
CA GLU A 70 -15.47 7.11 9.15
C GLU A 70 -14.06 6.70 9.60
N SER A 71 -13.69 5.44 9.35
CA SER A 71 -12.35 4.93 9.64
C SER A 71 -11.30 5.68 8.82
N LEU A 72 -11.52 5.81 7.51
CA LEU A 72 -10.64 6.57 6.61
C LEU A 72 -10.48 8.04 7.04
N ALA A 73 -11.58 8.69 7.44
CA ALA A 73 -11.55 10.07 7.91
C ALA A 73 -10.74 10.25 9.22
N LYS A 74 -10.64 9.20 10.05
CA LYS A 74 -9.76 9.18 11.23
C LYS A 74 -8.31 8.90 10.84
N VAL A 75 -8.08 7.90 9.98
CA VAL A 75 -6.73 7.51 9.52
C VAL A 75 -6.02 8.67 8.85
N GLU A 76 -6.69 9.40 7.96
CA GLU A 76 -6.14 10.57 7.28
C GLU A 76 -5.56 11.62 8.25
N LYS A 77 -6.16 11.79 9.43
CA LYS A 77 -5.78 12.77 10.45
C LYS A 77 -4.68 12.28 11.39
N MET A 78 -4.28 11.00 11.31
CA MET A 78 -3.19 10.47 12.11
C MET A 78 -1.87 11.19 11.79
N PRO A 79 -1.00 11.38 12.79
CA PRO A 79 0.27 12.08 12.63
C PRO A 79 1.24 11.31 11.72
N GLU A 80 2.21 12.03 11.16
CA GLU A 80 3.20 11.51 10.20
C GLU A 80 4.61 12.05 10.48
N LYS A 81 4.92 12.46 11.72
CA LYS A 81 6.18 13.13 12.06
C LYS A 81 7.31 12.14 12.28
N THR A 82 6.99 10.96 12.83
CA THR A 82 7.97 9.89 13.08
C THR A 82 7.69 8.66 12.24
N PHE A 83 8.71 7.81 12.11
CA PHE A 83 8.55 6.52 11.45
C PHE A 83 7.48 5.67 12.14
N GLU A 84 7.46 5.66 13.47
CA GLU A 84 6.48 4.93 14.28
C GLU A 84 5.05 5.41 14.01
N GLU A 85 4.84 6.72 13.92
CA GLU A 85 3.54 7.31 13.60
C GLU A 85 3.09 6.95 12.18
N ILE A 86 4.00 7.01 11.20
CA ILE A 86 3.71 6.65 9.80
C ILE A 86 3.36 5.17 9.68
N VAL A 87 4.10 4.27 10.34
CA VAL A 87 3.80 2.84 10.33
C VAL A 87 2.48 2.55 11.03
N ALA A 88 2.18 3.21 12.16
CA ALA A 88 0.87 3.08 12.81
C ALA A 88 -0.27 3.52 11.88
N LYS A 89 -0.11 4.65 11.18
CA LYS A 89 -1.07 5.13 10.18
C LYS A 89 -1.25 4.15 9.02
N TYR A 90 -0.17 3.54 8.55
CA TYR A 90 -0.20 2.51 7.51
C TYR A 90 -0.95 1.25 7.95
N VAL A 91 -0.74 0.79 9.18
CA VAL A 91 -1.46 -0.36 9.75
C VAL A 91 -2.96 -0.08 9.80
N GLU A 92 -3.38 1.10 10.29
CA GLU A 92 -4.80 1.47 10.32
C GLU A 92 -5.41 1.59 8.91
N MET A 93 -4.66 2.13 7.93
CA MET A 93 -5.10 2.14 6.54
C MET A 93 -5.29 0.72 5.98
N ASN A 94 -4.39 -0.21 6.32
CA ASN A 94 -4.50 -1.60 5.92
C ASN A 94 -5.70 -2.32 6.57
N ILE A 95 -6.04 -1.99 7.82
CA ILE A 95 -7.24 -2.50 8.50
C ILE A 95 -8.51 -1.97 7.83
N ALA A 96 -8.52 -0.69 7.44
CA ALA A 96 -9.65 -0.09 6.71
C ALA A 96 -9.88 -0.79 5.36
N HIS A 97 -8.81 -1.09 4.63
CA HIS A 97 -8.81 -1.86 3.38
C HIS A 97 -9.90 -1.38 2.40
N PRO A 98 -9.80 -0.14 1.90
CA PRO A 98 -10.95 0.60 1.38
C PRO A 98 -11.49 0.13 0.03
N PHE A 99 -10.77 -0.68 -0.73
CA PHE A 99 -11.17 -1.12 -2.07
C PHE A 99 -11.58 -2.60 -2.08
N MET A 100 -12.31 -3.04 -3.11
CA MET A 100 -12.64 -4.46 -3.29
C MET A 100 -11.40 -5.31 -3.60
N GLU A 101 -10.43 -4.76 -4.34
CA GLU A 101 -9.15 -5.39 -4.67
C GLU A 101 -8.06 -4.32 -4.82
N GLY A 102 -6.78 -4.69 -4.98
CA GLY A 102 -5.71 -3.72 -5.28
C GLY A 102 -5.21 -2.90 -4.08
N ASN A 103 -5.73 -3.15 -2.88
CA ASN A 103 -5.36 -2.44 -1.64
C ASN A 103 -3.86 -2.49 -1.35
N GLY A 104 -3.27 -3.69 -1.23
CA GLY A 104 -1.86 -3.84 -0.81
C GLY A 104 -0.90 -3.07 -1.73
N ARG A 105 -1.05 -3.24 -3.04
CA ARG A 105 -0.23 -2.58 -4.07
C ARG A 105 -0.35 -1.06 -4.02
N SER A 106 -1.57 -0.54 -3.87
CA SER A 106 -1.81 0.91 -3.78
C SER A 106 -1.29 1.50 -2.47
N MET A 107 -1.49 0.80 -1.34
CA MET A 107 -1.11 1.27 -0.01
C MET A 107 0.42 1.29 0.18
N ARG A 108 1.17 0.37 -0.44
CA ARG A 108 2.64 0.39 -0.38
C ARG A 108 3.23 1.60 -1.09
N ILE A 109 2.70 1.98 -2.26
CA ILE A 109 3.08 3.23 -2.94
C ILE A 109 2.69 4.44 -2.07
N TRP A 110 1.48 4.43 -1.49
CA TRP A 110 1.01 5.47 -0.59
C TRP A 110 1.94 5.64 0.63
N LEU A 111 2.37 4.54 1.25
CA LEU A 111 3.32 4.55 2.37
C LEU A 111 4.65 5.17 1.96
N ASP A 112 5.21 4.77 0.82
CA ASP A 112 6.47 5.35 0.33
C ASP A 112 6.35 6.85 0.09
N LEU A 113 5.22 7.35 -0.43
CA LEU A 113 5.02 8.79 -0.58
C LEU A 113 5.00 9.53 0.77
N VAL A 114 4.37 8.95 1.80
CA VAL A 114 4.36 9.52 3.16
C VAL A 114 5.76 9.53 3.76
N LEU A 115 6.52 8.44 3.64
CA LEU A 115 7.90 8.34 4.09
C LEU A 115 8.81 9.34 3.35
N LYS A 116 8.67 9.46 2.02
CA LYS A 116 9.46 10.38 1.20
C LYS A 116 9.20 11.83 1.57
N LYS A 117 7.93 12.21 1.76
CA LYS A 117 7.53 13.57 2.14
C LYS A 117 8.14 13.96 3.48
N ASN A 118 7.91 13.13 4.51
CA ASN A 118 8.16 13.49 5.90
C ASN A 118 9.59 13.13 6.37
N LEU A 119 10.17 12.03 5.89
CA LEU A 119 11.45 11.50 6.39
C LEU A 119 12.57 11.44 5.35
N LYS A 120 12.29 11.78 4.07
CA LYS A 120 13.24 11.63 2.95
C LYS A 120 13.78 10.20 2.82
N LYS A 121 12.93 9.21 3.13
CA LYS A 121 13.21 7.77 3.00
C LYS A 121 12.09 7.08 2.22
N CYS A 122 12.37 5.89 1.70
CA CYS A 122 11.37 4.93 1.22
C CYS A 122 11.78 3.52 1.62
N VAL A 123 10.91 2.55 1.38
CA VAL A 123 11.18 1.14 1.65
C VAL A 123 11.82 0.49 0.42
N ASP A 124 12.96 -0.15 0.59
CA ASP A 124 13.50 -1.09 -0.40
C ASP A 124 12.76 -2.43 -0.25
N TRP A 125 11.56 -2.51 -0.84
CA TRP A 125 10.67 -3.66 -0.68
C TRP A 125 11.35 -4.98 -1.08
N ALA A 126 12.28 -4.96 -2.03
CA ALA A 126 13.02 -6.13 -2.48
C ALA A 126 13.83 -6.82 -1.36
N GLN A 127 14.09 -6.12 -0.24
CA GLN A 127 14.76 -6.67 0.94
C GLN A 127 13.81 -7.36 1.92
N ILE A 128 12.50 -7.23 1.73
CA ILE A 128 11.50 -7.81 2.63
C ILE A 128 10.92 -9.07 1.99
N ASN A 129 11.12 -10.22 2.64
CA ASN A 129 10.55 -11.49 2.21
C ASN A 129 9.01 -11.45 2.24
N LYS A 130 8.37 -12.10 1.26
CA LYS A 130 6.91 -12.19 1.15
C LYS A 130 6.24 -12.75 2.39
N MET A 131 6.71 -13.89 2.89
CA MET A 131 6.11 -14.58 4.03
C MET A 131 6.25 -13.77 5.32
N ASP A 132 7.43 -13.18 5.53
CA ASP A 132 7.66 -12.32 6.69
C ASP A 132 6.76 -11.08 6.65
N TYR A 133 6.65 -10.42 5.49
CA TYR A 133 5.77 -9.27 5.31
C TYR A 133 4.30 -9.64 5.56
N LEU A 134 3.79 -10.70 4.93
CA LEU A 134 2.39 -11.12 5.06
C LEU A 134 2.06 -11.55 6.50
N SER A 135 2.95 -12.31 7.15
CA SER A 135 2.79 -12.70 8.56
C SER A 135 2.76 -11.47 9.48
N ALA A 136 3.70 -10.53 9.28
CA ALA A 136 3.76 -9.32 10.09
C ALA A 136 2.52 -8.42 9.88
N MET A 137 2.03 -8.30 8.65
CA MET A 137 0.80 -7.56 8.35
C MET A 137 -0.43 -8.20 9.01
N GLN A 138 -0.52 -9.53 9.02
CA GLN A 138 -1.62 -10.25 9.69
C GLN A 138 -1.64 -10.02 11.21
N ARG A 139 -0.46 -9.88 11.84
CA ARG A 139 -0.32 -9.62 13.28
C ARG A 139 -0.42 -8.14 13.65
N SER A 140 -0.19 -7.25 12.69
CA SER A 140 -0.12 -5.80 12.90
C SER A 140 -1.32 -5.15 13.62
N PRO A 141 -2.59 -5.63 13.49
CA PRO A 141 -3.70 -5.06 14.24
C PRO A 141 -3.62 -5.30 15.75
N VAL A 142 -2.91 -6.35 16.18
CA VAL A 142 -2.70 -6.67 17.59
C VAL A 142 -1.36 -6.13 18.09
N ASN A 143 -0.31 -6.31 17.28
CA ASN A 143 1.03 -5.81 17.60
C ASN A 143 1.79 -5.45 16.31
N SER A 144 2.05 -4.16 16.13
CA SER A 144 2.74 -3.64 14.95
C SER A 144 4.28 -3.67 15.05
N LEU A 145 4.87 -4.29 16.08
CA LEU A 145 6.32 -4.35 16.24
C LEU A 145 7.01 -5.08 15.09
N GLU A 146 6.51 -6.25 14.69
CA GLU A 146 7.14 -7.06 13.62
C GLU A 146 7.20 -6.30 12.29
N ILE A 147 6.07 -5.73 11.84
CA ILE A 147 6.03 -4.96 10.60
C ILE A 147 6.91 -3.71 10.68
N ARG A 148 6.97 -3.07 11.85
CA ARG A 148 7.80 -1.88 12.07
C ARG A 148 9.28 -2.20 11.94
N GLU A 149 9.75 -3.30 12.50
CA GLU A 149 11.15 -3.68 12.42
C GLU A 149 11.54 -4.18 11.03
N LEU A 150 10.65 -4.92 10.33
CA LEU A 150 10.85 -5.27 8.92
C LEU A 150 10.99 -4.04 8.03
N LEU A 151 10.06 -3.08 8.16
CA LEU A 151 10.10 -1.84 7.39
C LEU A 151 11.33 -1.00 7.74
N ARG A 152 11.71 -0.92 9.03
CA ARG A 152 12.89 -0.17 9.50
C ARG A 152 14.17 -0.73 8.90
N GLY A 153 14.32 -2.05 8.90
CA GLY A 153 15.49 -2.74 8.33
C GLY A 153 15.65 -2.54 6.82
N ALA A 154 14.56 -2.20 6.12
CA ALA A 154 14.54 -1.98 4.68
C ALA A 154 14.46 -0.50 4.27
N LEU A 155 14.60 0.46 5.21
CA LEU A 155 14.59 1.88 4.86
C LEU A 155 15.83 2.30 4.07
N THR A 156 15.64 3.14 3.05
CA THR A 156 16.72 3.70 2.23
C THR A 156 16.46 5.18 1.92
N ASP A 157 17.52 5.98 1.75
CA ASP A 157 17.44 7.37 1.24
C ASP A 157 17.52 7.47 -0.28
N LYS A 158 17.59 6.34 -0.98
CA LYS A 158 17.55 6.24 -2.44
C LYS A 158 16.15 6.51 -3.01
N ILE A 159 15.53 7.61 -2.59
CA ILE A 159 14.12 7.94 -2.86
C ILE A 159 13.81 8.26 -4.34
N ASN A 160 14.84 8.60 -5.12
CA ASN A 160 14.77 8.89 -6.55
C ASN A 160 15.52 7.84 -7.38
N ASP A 161 15.91 6.71 -6.77
CA ASP A 161 16.59 5.64 -7.48
C ASP A 161 15.57 4.78 -8.23
N ARG A 162 15.76 4.70 -9.56
CA ARG A 162 14.85 3.97 -10.44
C ARG A 162 14.89 2.48 -10.16
N GLU A 163 16.06 1.90 -9.88
CA GLU A 163 16.20 0.47 -9.66
C GLU A 163 15.50 0.04 -8.37
N VAL A 164 15.68 0.80 -7.28
CA VAL A 164 14.97 0.59 -6.00
C VAL A 164 13.46 0.62 -6.22
N TYR A 165 12.96 1.61 -6.97
CA TYR A 165 11.53 1.69 -7.26
C TYR A 165 11.04 0.49 -8.09
N MET A 166 11.72 0.14 -9.19
CA MET A 166 11.25 -0.93 -10.09
C MET A 166 11.26 -2.29 -9.39
N LYS A 167 12.36 -2.65 -8.69
CA LYS A 167 12.42 -3.88 -7.89
C LYS A 167 11.38 -3.87 -6.78
N GLY A 168 11.12 -2.70 -6.20
CA GLY A 168 10.08 -2.55 -5.19
C GLY A 168 8.67 -2.80 -5.74
N ILE A 169 8.36 -2.33 -6.96
CA ILE A 169 7.11 -2.64 -7.64
C ILE A 169 7.02 -4.13 -7.98
N GLU A 170 8.09 -4.74 -8.50
CA GLU A 170 8.11 -6.19 -8.76
C GLU A 170 7.80 -7.01 -7.51
N GLN A 171 8.49 -6.71 -6.40
CA GLN A 171 8.26 -7.38 -5.12
C GLN A 171 6.85 -7.12 -4.57
N SER A 172 6.36 -5.88 -4.68
CA SER A 172 5.02 -5.50 -4.26
C SER A 172 3.93 -6.28 -5.00
N TYR A 173 4.11 -6.59 -6.29
CA TYR A 173 3.17 -7.43 -7.02
C TYR A 173 3.33 -8.91 -6.65
N TYR A 174 4.55 -9.39 -6.46
CA TYR A 174 4.84 -10.76 -6.00
C TYR A 174 4.19 -11.09 -4.65
N TYR A 175 4.06 -10.12 -3.74
CA TYR A 175 3.33 -10.30 -2.48
C TYR A 175 1.86 -10.71 -2.64
N GLU A 176 1.24 -10.36 -3.77
CA GLU A 176 -0.18 -10.65 -4.02
C GLU A 176 -0.39 -11.93 -4.84
N GLU A 177 0.66 -12.53 -5.39
CA GLU A 177 0.58 -13.81 -6.12
C GLU A 177 0.18 -14.95 -5.17
N GLU A 178 -0.58 -15.93 -5.65
CA GLU A 178 -0.92 -17.12 -4.86
C GLU A 178 0.31 -18.02 -4.65
N ASP A 179 0.47 -18.56 -3.45
CA ASP A 179 1.48 -19.58 -3.19
C ASP A 179 0.97 -20.92 -3.74
N PHE A 180 1.51 -21.36 -4.88
CA PHE A 180 1.11 -22.60 -5.55
C PHE A 180 1.55 -23.90 -4.83
N TYR A 181 2.10 -23.79 -3.61
CA TYR A 181 2.49 -24.94 -2.80
C TYR A 181 1.65 -24.97 -1.51
N LYS A 182 0.67 -25.88 -1.49
CA LYS A 182 0.01 -26.38 -0.28
C LYS A 182 0.43 -27.83 -0.05
#